data_AF-A0A2G9ZMP8-F1
#
_entry.id   AF-A0A2G9ZMP8-F1
#
_cell.length_a   1.000
_cell.length_b   1.000
_cell.length_c   1.000
_cell.angle_alpha   90.00
_cell.angle_beta   90.00
_cell.angle_gamma   90.00
#
_symmetry.space_group_name_H-M   'P 1'
#
loop_
_entity.id
_entity.type
_entity.pdbx_description
1 polymer ?
#
loop_
_entity_poly.entity_id
_entity_poly.type
_entity_poly.pdbx_seq_one_letter_code
_entity_poly.pdbx_strand_id
1 'polypeptide(L)'
;MGDRQHKFNPTNIFLYQSKKQLKGSIKGDELRQELEGQRVLNVNVLDCLLAHPDLIPEEWKEKYIFFFGTIYRNSRGNLFVRYLRWNGSEWIWICLWLVSGFPANCFSAVAS
;
A
#
# COMPACT_ATOMS: atom_id res chain seq x y z
N MET A 1 2.45 -16.60 -31.74
CA MET A 1 1.73 -16.05 -30.57
C MET A 1 2.54 -14.85 -30.11
N GLY A 2 2.04 -13.63 -30.34
CA GLY A 2 2.73 -12.42 -29.90
C GLY A 2 2.39 -12.16 -28.43
N ASP A 3 3.42 -12.02 -27.60
CA ASP A 3 3.27 -11.66 -26.20
C ASP A 3 2.52 -10.32 -26.09
N ARG A 4 1.34 -10.35 -25.48
CA ARG A 4 0.55 -9.15 -25.23
C ARG A 4 1.18 -8.42 -24.04
N GLN A 5 2.18 -7.58 -24.31
CA GLN A 5 2.79 -6.74 -23.28
C GLN A 5 1.85 -5.58 -22.95
N HIS A 6 1.33 -5.57 -21.72
CA HIS A 6 0.60 -4.43 -21.18
C HIS A 6 1.60 -3.49 -20.48
N LYS A 7 1.67 -2.24 -20.92
CA LYS A 7 2.54 -1.23 -20.32
C LYS A 7 2.00 -0.87 -18.93
N PHE A 8 2.76 -1.19 -17.88
CA PHE A 8 2.48 -0.69 -16.53
C PHE A 8 2.70 0.82 -16.50
N ASN A 9 1.73 1.57 -15.99
CA ASN A 9 1.86 3.00 -15.78
C ASN A 9 1.62 3.34 -14.29
N PRO A 10 2.65 3.72 -13.53
CA PRO A 10 2.56 4.05 -12.11
C PRO A 10 1.70 5.28 -11.83
N THR A 11 1.45 6.14 -12.83
CA THR A 11 0.56 7.31 -12.67
C THR A 11 -0.92 6.94 -12.47
N ASN A 12 -1.30 5.67 -12.66
CA ASN A 12 -2.65 5.17 -12.37
C ASN A 12 -2.81 4.65 -10.92
N ILE A 13 -1.82 4.87 -10.05
CA ILE A 13 -1.90 4.51 -8.63
C ILE A 13 -2.49 5.68 -7.84
N PHE A 14 -3.62 5.42 -7.19
CA PHE A 14 -4.25 6.36 -6.28
C PHE A 14 -3.98 5.95 -4.83
N LEU A 15 -3.90 6.95 -3.96
CA LEU A 15 -3.71 6.76 -2.53
C LEU A 15 -5.04 7.00 -1.81
N TYR A 16 -5.69 5.90 -1.41
CA TYR A 16 -6.91 5.95 -0.59
C TYR A 16 -6.56 6.27 0.86
N GLN A 17 -7.32 7.19 1.45
CA GLN A 17 -7.27 7.53 2.87
C GLN A 17 -8.69 7.48 3.45
N SER A 18 -8.90 6.68 4.50
CA SER A 18 -10.18 6.61 5.19
C SER A 18 -10.46 7.91 5.95
N LYS A 19 -11.72 8.36 5.96
CA LYS A 19 -12.16 9.50 6.77
C LYS A 19 -11.93 9.29 8.26
N LYS A 20 -11.88 8.03 8.74
CA LYS A 20 -11.59 7.73 10.15
C LYS A 20 -10.14 8.10 10.52
N GLN A 21 -9.21 8.01 9.57
CA GLN A 21 -7.80 8.39 9.78
C GLN A 21 -7.64 9.90 9.96
N LEU A 22 -8.57 10.71 9.46
CA LEU A 22 -8.59 12.17 9.71
C LEU A 22 -9.02 12.53 11.14
N LYS A 23 -9.67 11.59 11.84
CA LYS A 23 -10.13 11.77 13.23
C LYS A 23 -9.23 11.08 14.25
N GLY A 24 -8.16 10.40 13.79
CA GLY A 24 -7.29 9.60 14.65
C GLY A 24 -6.65 8.46 13.87
N SER A 25 -6.93 7.22 14.28
CA SER A 25 -6.48 6.02 13.57
C SER A 25 -7.66 5.09 13.29
N ILE A 26 -7.52 4.26 12.25
CA ILE A 26 -8.43 3.17 11.94
C ILE A 26 -7.74 1.84 12.22
N LYS A 27 -8.45 0.84 12.76
CA LYS A 27 -7.88 -0.50 12.90
C LYS A 27 -7.68 -1.13 11.52
N GLY A 28 -6.57 -1.82 11.31
CA GLY A 28 -6.26 -2.41 10.00
C GLY A 28 -7.32 -3.39 9.48
N ASP A 29 -7.95 -4.17 10.35
CA ASP A 29 -9.06 -5.05 9.98
C ASP A 29 -10.28 -4.26 9.46
N GLU A 30 -10.61 -3.13 10.08
CA GLU A 30 -11.69 -2.25 9.63
C GLU A 30 -11.34 -1.54 8.32
N LEU A 31 -10.10 -1.07 8.19
CA LEU A 31 -9.62 -0.47 6.94
C LEU A 31 -9.70 -1.47 5.79
N ARG A 32 -9.35 -2.73 6.04
CA ARG A 32 -9.49 -3.80 5.06
C ARG A 32 -10.94 -3.99 4.62
N GLN A 33 -11.90 -3.92 5.54
CA GLN A 33 -13.33 -3.98 5.21
C GLN A 33 -13.77 -2.77 4.38
N GLU A 34 -13.31 -1.55 4.71
CA GLU A 34 -13.60 -0.34 3.91
C GLU A 34 -13.03 -0.39 2.49
N LEU A 35 -11.98 -1.19 2.28
CA LEU A 35 -11.37 -1.41 0.98
C LEU A 35 -12.05 -2.54 0.18
N GLU A 36 -13.01 -3.26 0.75
CA GLU A 36 -13.77 -4.27 0.01
C GLU A 36 -14.52 -3.61 -1.16
N GLY A 37 -14.37 -4.18 -2.36
CA GLY A 37 -14.90 -3.60 -3.59
C GLY A 37 -14.00 -2.56 -4.27
N GLN A 38 -12.92 -2.10 -3.61
CA GLN A 38 -11.89 -1.30 -4.27
C GLN A 38 -10.85 -2.19 -4.98
N ARG A 39 -10.25 -1.67 -6.05
CA ARG A 39 -9.13 -2.33 -6.75
C ARG A 39 -7.81 -2.09 -6.02
N VAL A 40 -7.66 -2.67 -4.83
CA VAL A 40 -6.41 -2.56 -4.06
C VAL A 40 -5.24 -3.22 -4.78
N LEU A 41 -4.09 -2.54 -4.78
CA LEU A 41 -2.86 -3.03 -5.39
C LEU A 41 -2.18 -4.06 -4.50
N ASN A 42 -1.60 -5.08 -5.14
CA ASN A 42 -0.88 -6.16 -4.48
C ASN A 42 0.62 -5.85 -4.33
N VAL A 43 1.35 -6.71 -3.62
CA VAL A 43 2.77 -6.52 -3.33
C VAL A 43 3.67 -6.47 -4.56
N ASN A 44 3.27 -7.06 -5.70
CA ASN A 44 4.10 -7.04 -6.90
C ASN A 44 4.28 -5.61 -7.44
N VAL A 45 3.30 -4.73 -7.21
CA VAL A 45 3.42 -3.31 -7.55
C VAL A 45 4.45 -2.64 -6.64
N LEU A 46 4.48 -2.97 -5.35
CA LEU A 46 5.52 -2.50 -4.43
C LEU A 46 6.91 -2.93 -4.92
N ASP A 47 7.08 -4.21 -5.29
CA ASP A 47 8.36 -4.73 -5.76
C ASP A 47 8.80 -4.03 -7.07
N CYS A 48 7.85 -3.75 -7.97
CA CYS A 48 8.10 -2.97 -9.19
C CYS A 48 8.54 -1.53 -8.89
N LEU A 49 7.90 -0.85 -7.92
CA LEU A 49 8.25 0.52 -7.53
C LEU A 49 9.65 0.56 -6.87
N LEU A 50 10.02 -0.44 -6.08
CA LEU A 50 11.37 -0.54 -5.52
C LEU A 50 12.44 -0.80 -6.58
N ALA A 51 12.11 -1.55 -7.63
CA ALA A 51 13.02 -1.79 -8.76
C ALA A 51 13.18 -0.55 -9.66
N HIS A 52 12.18 0.35 -9.67
CA HIS A 52 12.18 1.58 -10.46
C HIS A 52 11.76 2.79 -9.60
N PRO A 53 12.62 3.24 -8.66
CA PRO A 53 12.24 4.29 -7.71
C PRO A 53 11.97 5.65 -8.35
N ASP A 54 12.48 5.87 -9.57
CA ASP A 54 12.22 7.04 -10.41
C ASP A 54 10.74 7.21 -10.79
N LEU A 55 9.96 6.12 -10.69
CA LEU A 55 8.51 6.12 -10.91
C LEU A 55 7.71 6.61 -9.69
N ILE A 56 8.34 6.68 -8.52
CA ILE A 56 7.66 7.02 -7.27
C ILE A 56 7.60 8.54 -7.13
N PRO A 57 6.40 9.16 -6.99
CA PRO A 57 6.29 10.59 -6.80
C PRO A 57 7.00 11.07 -5.53
N GLU A 58 7.72 12.19 -5.61
CA GLU A 58 8.41 12.80 -4.46
C GLU A 58 7.45 13.16 -3.31
N GLU A 59 6.21 13.54 -3.63
CA GLU A 59 5.17 13.82 -2.63
C GLU A 59 4.77 12.62 -1.75
N TRP A 60 5.24 11.40 -2.08
CA TRP A 60 4.99 10.20 -1.31
C TRP A 60 5.98 10.03 -0.15
N LYS A 61 7.05 10.83 -0.07
CA LYS A 61 8.11 10.65 0.93
C LYS A 61 7.62 10.76 2.38
N GLU A 62 6.60 11.57 2.61
CA GLU A 62 5.97 11.75 3.94
C GLU A 62 4.80 10.77 4.21
N LYS A 63 4.64 9.74 3.37
CA LYS A 63 3.51 8.80 3.40
C LYS A 63 3.95 7.35 3.63
N TYR A 64 3.06 6.56 4.23
CA TYR A 64 3.17 5.10 4.30
C TYR A 64 2.15 4.47 3.37
N ILE A 65 2.60 3.79 2.32
CA ILE A 65 1.73 3.31 1.24
C ILE A 65 1.56 1.81 1.31
N PHE A 66 0.37 1.37 1.72
CA PHE A 66 0.02 -0.02 2.00
C PHE A 66 -0.57 -0.72 0.77
N PHE A 67 -0.15 -1.97 0.55
CA PHE A 67 -0.56 -2.79 -0.58
C PHE A 67 -1.52 -3.89 -0.12
N PHE A 68 -2.76 -3.50 0.20
CA PHE A 68 -3.81 -4.37 0.75
C PHE A 68 -4.26 -5.50 -0.19
N GLY A 69 -3.85 -5.49 -1.46
CA GLY A 69 -4.06 -6.61 -2.39
C GLY A 69 -3.26 -7.87 -2.03
N THR A 70 -2.36 -7.81 -1.05
CA THR A 70 -1.69 -8.99 -0.48
C THR A 70 -1.67 -8.90 1.04
N ILE A 71 -2.41 -9.82 1.68
CA ILE A 71 -2.43 -9.97 3.14
C ILE A 71 -1.69 -11.24 3.52
N TYR A 72 -0.70 -11.09 4.39
CA TYR A 72 0.08 -12.20 4.91
C TYR A 72 -0.48 -12.65 6.25
N ARG A 73 -0.19 -13.90 6.62
CA ARG A 73 -0.53 -14.49 7.90
C ARG A 73 0.71 -15.13 8.51
N ASN A 74 1.02 -14.81 9.77
CA ASN A 74 2.12 -15.47 10.48
C ASN A 74 1.68 -16.81 11.09
N SER A 75 2.60 -17.56 11.68
CA SER A 75 2.32 -18.87 12.31
C SER A 75 1.35 -18.82 13.49
N ARG A 76 1.12 -17.63 14.08
CA ARG A 76 0.13 -17.42 15.16
C ARG A 76 -1.23 -16.96 14.63
N GLY A 77 -1.42 -16.90 13.32
CA GLY A 77 -2.66 -16.47 12.70
C GLY A 77 -2.83 -14.95 12.56
N ASN A 78 -1.88 -14.14 13.03
CA ASN A 78 -1.96 -12.68 12.93
C ASN A 78 -1.74 -12.22 11.49
N LEU A 79 -2.60 -11.31 11.03
CA LEU A 79 -2.54 -10.75 9.69
C LEU A 79 -1.65 -9.51 9.64
N PHE A 80 -0.92 -9.35 8.55
CA PHE A 80 -0.13 -8.15 8.28
C PHE A 80 -0.10 -7.83 6.79
N VAL A 81 0.21 -6.56 6.50
CA VAL A 81 0.30 -6.00 5.14
C VAL A 81 1.65 -5.30 4.98
N ARG A 82 2.20 -5.33 3.77
CA ARG A 82 3.43 -4.60 3.44
C ARG A 82 3.12 -3.18 2.99
N TYR A 83 4.05 -2.28 3.26
CA TYR A 83 3.97 -0.90 2.81
C TYR A 83 5.33 -0.37 2.36
N LEU A 84 5.27 0.59 1.44
CA LEU A 84 6.38 1.37 0.91
C LEU A 84 6.52 2.66 1.73
N ARG A 85 7.75 3.07 2.04
CA ARG A 85 8.06 4.37 2.65
C ARG A 85 9.42 4.88 2.22
N TRP A 86 9.61 6.19 2.32
CA TRP A 86 10.93 6.79 2.31
C TRP A 86 11.56 6.68 3.70
N ASN A 87 12.87 6.43 3.78
CA ASN A 87 13.59 6.39 5.06
C ASN A 87 14.55 7.57 5.29
N GLY A 88 14.59 8.53 4.35
CA GLY A 88 15.54 9.64 4.34
C GLY A 88 16.57 9.54 3.23
N SER A 89 16.92 8.31 2.82
CA SER A 89 17.93 8.05 1.79
C SER A 89 17.43 7.21 0.62
N GLU A 90 16.51 6.28 0.87
CA GLU A 90 15.98 5.37 -0.15
C GLU A 90 14.52 4.96 0.16
N TRP A 91 13.88 4.39 -0.85
CA TRP A 91 12.59 3.74 -0.71
C TRP A 91 12.79 2.33 -0.17
N ILE A 92 12.08 2.00 0.91
CA ILE A 92 12.12 0.69 1.55
C ILE A 92 10.72 0.14 1.73
N TRP A 93 10.64 -1.17 1.96
CA TRP A 93 9.41 -1.80 2.41
C TRP A 93 9.50 -2.26 3.85
N ILE A 94 8.38 -2.20 4.55
CA ILE A 94 8.19 -2.73 5.91
C ILE A 94 6.82 -3.45 5.96
N CYS A 95 6.46 -4.06 7.09
CA CYS A 95 5.12 -4.57 7.35
C CYS A 95 4.46 -3.96 8.58
N LEU A 96 3.13 -3.96 8.61
CA LEU A 96 2.34 -3.60 9.78
C LEU A 96 1.22 -4.63 10.01
N TRP A 97 0.98 -4.97 11.28
CA TRP A 97 -0.08 -5.89 11.67
C TRP A 97 -1.45 -5.22 11.52
N LEU A 98 -2.45 -5.96 11.06
CA LEU A 98 -3.81 -5.44 10.89
C LEU A 98 -4.51 -5.17 12.23
N VAL A 99 -4.01 -5.75 13.33
CA VAL A 99 -4.48 -5.43 14.68
C VAL A 99 -4.04 -4.04 15.15
N SER A 100 -3.04 -3.44 14.49
CA SER A 100 -2.56 -2.09 14.80
C SER A 100 -3.49 -1.01 14.26
N GLY A 101 -3.34 0.20 14.80
CA GLY A 101 -3.98 1.41 14.27
C GLY A 101 -3.18 2.02 13.12
N PHE A 102 -3.90 2.48 12.11
CA PHE A 102 -3.37 3.14 10.91
C PHE A 102 -3.70 4.64 11.01
N PRO A 103 -2.72 5.50 11.33
CA PRO A 103 -2.92 6.95 11.47
C PRO A 103 -3.08 7.68 10.13
N ALA A 104 -3.18 9.01 10.18
CA ALA A 104 -3.43 9.88 9.02
C ALA A 104 -2.44 9.73 7.87
N ASN A 105 -1.16 9.45 8.10
CA ASN A 105 -0.16 9.31 7.03
C ASN A 105 -0.09 7.90 6.43
N CYS A 106 -0.99 6.99 6.83
CA CYS A 106 -1.16 5.70 6.19
C CYS A 106 -2.14 5.80 5.02
N PHE A 107 -1.73 5.34 3.84
CA PHE A 107 -2.55 5.35 2.63
C PHE A 107 -2.60 3.94 2.04
N SER A 108 -3.71 3.59 1.40
CA SER A 108 -3.83 2.32 0.68
C SER A 108 -3.68 2.55 -0.82
N ALA A 109 -2.80 1.80 -1.47
CA ALA A 109 -2.60 1.88 -2.91
C ALA A 109 -3.77 1.19 -3.63
N VAL A 110 -4.46 1.93 -4.50
CA VAL A 110 -5.60 1.45 -5.29
C VAL A 110 -5.45 1.84 -6.75
N ALA A 111 -5.98 1.03 -7.66
CA ALA A 111 -6.11 1.35 -9.07
C ALA A 111 -7.48 1.98 -9.36
N SER A 112 -7.56 2.77 -10.43
CA SER A 112 -8.82 3.21 -11.04
C SER A 112 -9.56 2.11 -11.80
#